data_AF-A0A1I6XJA4-F1
#
_entry.id   AF-A0A1I6XJA4-F1
#
_cell.length_a   1.000
_cell.length_b   1.000
_cell.length_c   1.000
_cell.angle_alpha   90.00
_cell.angle_beta   90.00
_cell.angle_gamma   90.00
#
_symmetry.space_group_name_H-M   'P 1'
#
loop_
_entity.id
_entity.type
_entity.pdbx_description
1 polymer ?
#
loop_
_entity_poly.entity_id
_entity_poly.type
_entity_poly.pdbx_seq_one_letter_code
_entity_poly.pdbx_strand_id
1 'polypeptide(L)'
;MFGGHGYYANGKMFALVREKSLYLKAGSGNVADFLLTGQLPYIHQCFGEYFPTNFYSVPLNVVEDEAQLTKWIAKAIRQLEQAEKTAKASVTLDSRQKKTATIRSAVPNPLFF
;
A
#
# COMPACT_ATOMS: atom_id res chain seq x y z
N MET A 1 11.28 -9.00 -8.84
CA MET A 1 10.86 -8.07 -7.77
C MET A 1 11.30 -6.66 -8.14
N PHE A 2 10.37 -5.75 -8.48
CA PHE A 2 10.44 -4.28 -8.55
C PHE A 2 11.60 -3.56 -9.29
N GLY A 3 12.69 -4.22 -9.69
CA GLY A 3 13.76 -3.66 -10.53
C GLY A 3 14.52 -2.48 -9.89
N GLY A 4 14.63 -2.43 -8.57
CA GLY A 4 15.22 -1.32 -7.81
C GLY A 4 15.82 -1.75 -6.47
N HIS A 5 16.08 -0.79 -5.58
CA HIS A 5 16.63 -1.04 -4.25
C HIS A 5 15.56 -0.80 -3.17
N GLY A 6 15.21 -1.84 -2.43
CA GLY A 6 14.24 -1.76 -1.33
C GLY A 6 14.93 -1.52 0.00
N TYR A 7 14.41 -0.59 0.80
CA TYR A 7 14.83 -0.37 2.18
C TYR A 7 13.78 -0.94 3.14
N TYR A 8 14.28 -1.61 4.17
CA TYR A 8 13.48 -2.36 5.12
C TYR A 8 13.75 -1.88 6.54
N ALA A 9 12.68 -1.73 7.33
CA ALA A 9 12.71 -1.45 8.75
C ALA A 9 11.89 -2.53 9.44
N ASN A 10 12.45 -3.19 10.46
CA ASN A 10 11.81 -4.30 11.18
C ASN A 10 11.25 -5.40 10.24
N GLY A 11 12.00 -5.73 9.18
CA GLY A 11 11.60 -6.75 8.20
C GLY A 11 10.51 -6.31 7.21
N LYS A 12 10.12 -5.02 7.22
CA LYS A 12 9.10 -4.49 6.31
C LYS A 12 9.63 -3.37 5.44
N MET A 13 9.24 -3.41 4.17
CA MET A 13 9.64 -2.43 3.18
C MET A 13 8.94 -1.09 3.43
N PHE A 14 9.74 -0.03 3.61
CA PHE A 14 9.24 1.34 3.81
C PHE A 14 9.70 2.31 2.71
N ALA A 15 10.78 1.99 1.98
CA ALA A 15 11.23 2.78 0.84
C ALA A 15 11.68 1.89 -0.33
N LEU A 16 11.58 2.43 -1.54
CA LEU A 16 12.05 1.83 -2.78
C LEU A 16 12.75 2.92 -3.61
N VAL A 17 13.95 2.66 -4.10
CA VAL A 17 14.61 3.51 -5.08
C VAL A 17 14.57 2.83 -6.44
N ARG A 18 14.03 3.52 -7.44
CA ARG A 18 13.93 3.03 -8.82
C ARG A 18 14.02 4.21 -9.78
N GLU A 19 14.73 4.02 -10.91
CA GLU A 19 14.85 5.04 -11.98
C GLU A 19 15.21 6.44 -11.44
N LYS A 20 16.19 6.49 -10.51
CA LYS A 20 16.66 7.72 -9.83
C LYS A 20 15.61 8.45 -8.99
N SER A 21 14.46 7.84 -8.76
CA SER A 21 13.39 8.38 -7.91
C SER A 21 13.27 7.56 -6.63
N LEU A 22 13.13 8.26 -5.50
CA LEU A 22 12.84 7.65 -4.21
C LEU A 22 11.34 7.56 -4.03
N TYR A 23 10.87 6.36 -3.72
CA TYR A 23 9.48 6.09 -3.38
C TYR A 23 9.38 5.72 -1.90
N LEU A 24 8.50 6.39 -1.17
CA LEU A 24 8.22 6.10 0.24
C LEU A 24 6.83 5.50 0.41
N LYS A 25 6.71 4.58 1.37
CA LYS A 25 5.44 3.98 1.74
C LYS A 25 4.59 5.00 2.49
N ALA A 26 3.43 5.35 1.93
CA ALA A 26 2.44 6.17 2.62
C ALA A 26 1.34 5.29 3.22
N GLY A 27 0.87 5.66 4.41
CA GLY A 27 -0.26 5.01 5.08
C GLY A 27 -1.51 5.88 5.07
N SER A 28 -2.63 5.35 5.56
CA SER A 28 -3.92 6.04 5.58
C SER A 28 -3.88 7.43 6.23
N GLY A 29 -2.96 7.67 7.19
CA GLY A 29 -2.81 8.95 7.87
C GLY A 29 -1.96 10.01 7.16
N ASN A 30 -1.25 9.68 6.07
CA ASN A 30 -0.38 10.63 5.36
C ASN A 30 -0.58 10.59 3.83
N VAL A 31 -1.30 9.59 3.29
CA VAL A 31 -1.62 9.44 1.85
C VAL A 31 -2.33 10.66 1.29
N ALA A 32 -3.22 11.29 2.05
CA ALA A 32 -3.91 12.50 1.62
C ALA A 32 -2.92 13.62 1.27
N ASP A 33 -1.90 13.83 2.10
CA ASP A 33 -0.88 14.86 1.86
C ASP A 33 -0.09 14.58 0.56
N PHE A 34 0.24 13.31 0.27
CA PHE A 34 0.92 12.94 -0.98
C PHE A 34 0.04 13.17 -2.22
N LEU A 35 -1.23 12.78 -2.14
CA LEU A 35 -2.20 12.96 -3.23
C LEU A 35 -2.46 14.45 -3.49
N LEU A 36 -2.54 15.26 -2.44
CA LEU A 36 -2.76 16.71 -2.52
C LEU A 36 -1.53 17.43 -3.12
N THR A 37 -0.34 16.87 -2.94
CA THR A 37 0.90 17.34 -3.57
C THR A 37 1.02 16.89 -5.04
N GLY A 38 0.01 16.17 -5.58
CA GLY A 38 0.01 15.69 -6.96
C GLY A 38 0.95 14.52 -7.23
N GLN A 39 1.42 13.82 -6.17
CA GLN A 39 2.32 12.69 -6.34
C GLN A 39 1.52 11.43 -6.72
N LEU A 40 1.92 10.81 -7.83
CA LEU A 40 1.27 9.60 -8.33
C LEU A 40 1.71 8.39 -7.51
N PRO A 41 0.76 7.50 -7.15
CA PRO A 41 1.11 6.22 -6.55
C PRO A 41 1.87 5.37 -7.58
N TYR A 42 2.88 4.67 -7.11
CA TYR A 42 3.61 3.70 -7.91
C TYR A 42 2.70 2.51 -8.20
N ILE A 43 2.46 2.26 -9.48
CA ILE A 43 1.73 1.09 -9.95
C ILE A 43 2.76 0.07 -10.36
N HIS A 44 2.81 -1.05 -9.63
CA HIS A 44 3.72 -2.12 -9.98
C HIS A 44 3.06 -3.05 -10.98
N GLN A 45 3.70 -3.25 -12.13
CA GLN A 45 3.26 -4.24 -13.09
C GLN A 45 3.93 -5.59 -12.77
N CYS A 46 3.13 -6.61 -12.52
CA CYS A 46 3.58 -7.97 -12.26
C CYS A 46 2.75 -8.93 -13.10
N PHE A 47 3.39 -9.82 -13.86
CA PHE A 47 2.68 -10.83 -14.68
C PHE A 47 1.64 -10.25 -15.65
N GLY A 48 1.86 -9.03 -16.16
CA GLY A 48 0.92 -8.35 -17.04
C GLY A 48 -0.23 -7.62 -16.32
N GLU A 49 -0.36 -7.79 -15.01
CA GLU A 49 -1.36 -7.12 -14.18
C GLU A 49 -0.78 -5.91 -13.45
N TYR A 50 -1.62 -4.88 -13.25
CA TYR A 50 -1.26 -3.65 -12.54
C TYR A 50 -1.72 -3.72 -11.09
N PHE A 51 -0.77 -3.73 -10.17
CA PHE A 51 -1.04 -3.70 -8.74
C PHE A 51 -0.81 -2.29 -8.20
N PRO A 52 -1.86 -1.59 -7.72
CA PRO A 52 -1.68 -0.32 -7.03
C PRO A 52 -0.90 -0.59 -5.75
N THR A 53 0.22 0.12 -5.57
CA THR A 53 0.99 0.05 -4.33
C THR A 53 0.93 1.37 -3.59
N ASN A 54 1.01 1.32 -2.25
CA ASN A 54 1.01 2.51 -1.41
C ASN A 54 2.39 3.19 -1.35
N PHE A 55 3.16 3.13 -2.44
CA PHE A 55 4.45 3.80 -2.58
C PHE A 55 4.27 5.06 -3.40
N TYR A 56 4.73 6.20 -2.89
CA TYR A 56 4.58 7.50 -3.53
C TYR A 56 5.95 8.09 -3.82
N SER A 57 6.08 8.72 -4.98
CA SER A 57 7.33 9.40 -5.35
C SER A 57 7.58 10.58 -4.43
N VAL A 58 8.82 10.71 -3.96
CA VAL A 58 9.28 11.86 -3.19
C VAL A 58 9.88 12.88 -4.17
N PRO A 59 9.43 14.13 -4.17
CA PRO A 59 9.99 15.16 -5.05
C PRO A 59 11.46 15.40 -4.70
N LEU A 60 12.27 15.70 -5.72
CA LEU A 60 13.72 15.88 -5.58
C LEU A 60 14.07 16.94 -4.53
N ASN A 61 13.31 18.03 -4.46
CA ASN A 61 13.48 19.10 -3.45
C ASN A 61 13.47 18.59 -2.00
N VAL A 62 12.73 17.51 -1.72
CA VAL A 62 12.67 16.88 -0.40
C VAL A 62 13.82 15.88 -0.21
N VAL A 63 14.29 15.25 -1.29
CA VAL A 63 15.44 14.34 -1.26
C VAL A 63 16.76 15.11 -1.06
N GLU A 64 16.87 16.32 -1.61
CA GLU A 64 18.03 17.20 -1.44
C GLU A 64 18.10 17.85 -0.06
N ASP A 65 16.97 17.98 0.65
CA ASP A 65 16.90 18.49 2.02
C ASP A 65 16.86 17.32 3.02
N GLU A 66 18.01 17.03 3.64
CA GLU A 66 18.16 15.96 4.63
C GLU A 66 17.15 16.07 5.79
N ALA A 67 16.87 17.29 6.26
CA ALA A 67 15.95 17.51 7.37
C ALA A 67 14.50 17.19 6.98
N GLN A 68 14.11 17.50 5.74
CA GLN A 68 12.81 17.10 5.23
C GLN A 68 12.74 15.61 4.93
N LEU A 69 13.75 15.05 4.28
CA LEU A 69 13.81 13.61 4.00
C LEU A 69 13.66 12.78 5.28
N THR A 70 14.37 13.18 6.35
CA THR A 70 14.29 12.51 7.66
C THR A 70 12.88 12.54 8.23
N LYS A 71 12.17 13.68 8.13
CA LYS A 71 10.77 13.79 8.57
C LYS A 71 9.86 12.86 7.77
N TRP A 72 10.07 12.73 6.47
CA TRP A 72 9.26 11.87 5.60
C TRP A 72 9.50 10.39 5.88
N ILE A 73 10.76 10.00 6.07
CA ILE A 73 11.13 8.64 6.48
C ILE A 73 10.54 8.30 7.85
N ALA A 74 10.66 9.20 8.83
CA ALA A 74 10.09 9.00 10.16
C ALA A 74 8.55 8.83 10.12
N LYS A 75 7.85 9.61 9.28
CA LYS A 75 6.42 9.43 9.03
C LYS A 75 6.12 8.05 8.43
N ALA A 76 6.90 7.60 7.43
CA ALA A 76 6.70 6.30 6.79
C ALA A 76 6.90 5.13 7.77
N ILE A 77 7.92 5.20 8.63
CA ILE A 77 8.17 4.19 9.68
C ILE A 77 7.01 4.18 10.69
N ARG A 78 6.57 5.36 11.15
CA ARG A 78 5.43 5.45 12.09
C ARG A 78 4.14 4.87 11.51
N GLN A 79 3.90 5.06 10.21
CA GLN A 79 2.76 4.43 9.52
C GLN A 79 2.88 2.91 9.46
N LEU A 80 4.09 2.39 9.29
CA LEU A 80 4.33 0.94 9.30
C LEU A 80 3.96 0.31 10.65
N GLU A 81 4.34 0.96 11.75
CA GLU A 81 3.98 0.54 13.10
C GLU A 81 2.47 0.65 13.36
N GLN A 82 1.81 1.69 12.84
CA GLN A 82 0.35 1.81 12.94
C GLN A 82 -0.36 0.72 12.14
N ALA A 83 0.10 0.42 10.93
CA ALA A 83 -0.43 -0.67 10.12
C ALA A 83 -0.26 -2.03 10.82
N GLU A 84 0.82 -2.23 11.59
CA GLU A 84 0.99 -3.40 12.45
C GLU A 84 -0.03 -3.49 13.57
N LYS A 85 -0.26 -2.36 14.26
CA LYS A 85 -1.25 -2.30 15.35
C LYS A 85 -2.65 -2.62 14.81
N THR A 86 -3.01 -2.05 13.66
CA THR A 86 -4.31 -2.30 13.03
C THR A 86 -4.42 -3.72 12.49
N ALA A 87 -3.36 -4.28 11.90
CA ALA A 87 -3.35 -5.66 11.42
C ALA A 87 -3.48 -6.69 12.58
N LYS A 88 -2.87 -6.43 13.74
CA LYS A 88 -3.07 -7.26 14.94
C LYS A 88 -4.51 -7.15 15.47
N ALA A 89 -5.12 -5.97 15.39
CA ALA A 89 -6.52 -5.77 15.77
C ALA A 89 -7.49 -6.49 14.82
N SER A 90 -7.23 -6.47 13.50
CA SER A 90 -8.10 -7.12 12.51
C SER A 90 -7.96 -8.65 12.51
N VAL A 91 -6.78 -9.21 12.79
CA VAL A 91 -6.60 -10.66 12.98
C VAL A 91 -7.45 -11.19 14.14
N THR A 92 -7.76 -10.35 15.13
CA THR A 92 -8.64 -10.73 16.25
C THR A 92 -10.14 -10.74 15.86
N LEU A 93 -10.52 -10.04 14.78
CA LEU A 93 -11.91 -9.93 14.31
C LEU A 93 -12.25 -10.87 13.13
N ASP A 94 -11.25 -11.30 12.36
CA ASP A 94 -11.44 -12.14 11.16
C ASP A 94 -11.74 -13.62 11.48
N SER A 95 -11.61 -14.05 12.73
CA SER A 95 -11.98 -15.42 13.13
C SER A 95 -13.50 -15.66 13.22
N ARG A 96 -14.34 -14.62 13.09
CA ARG A 96 -15.82 -14.74 13.22
C ARG A 96 -16.61 -14.77 11.91
N GLN A 97 -16.06 -14.46 10.75
CA GLN A 97 -16.87 -14.27 9.51
C GLN A 97 -16.81 -15.41 8.48
N LYS A 98 -16.08 -16.51 8.73
CA LYS A 98 -16.05 -17.68 7.82
C LYS A 98 -17.28 -18.61 7.88
N LYS A 99 -18.35 -18.25 8.58
CA LYS A 99 -19.65 -18.94 8.47
C LYS A 99 -20.70 -17.92 8.04
N THR A 100 -21.01 -17.88 6.74
CA THR A 100 -22.33 -17.62 6.12
C THR A 100 -22.12 -17.04 4.72
N ALA A 101 -21.86 -17.90 3.73
CA ALA A 101 -22.05 -17.59 2.32
C ALA A 101 -22.31 -18.90 1.55
N THR A 102 -23.39 -19.58 1.89
CA THR A 102 -23.97 -20.65 1.06
C THR A 102 -25.45 -20.37 0.92
N ILE A 103 -25.82 -19.41 0.05
CA ILE A 103 -27.20 -19.22 -0.35
C ILE A 103 -27.27 -18.91 -1.85
N ARG A 104 -27.66 -19.96 -2.59
CA ARG A 104 -28.52 -19.98 -3.79
C ARG A 104 -28.04 -19.32 -5.08
N SER A 105 -27.55 -20.15 -6.00
CA SER A 105 -27.79 -19.97 -7.43
C SER A 105 -28.55 -21.19 -7.98
N ALA A 106 -29.86 -21.23 -7.74
CA ALA A 106 -30.78 -22.10 -8.45
C ALA A 106 -31.81 -21.20 -9.14
N VAL A 107 -31.57 -20.90 -10.41
CA VAL A 107 -32.59 -20.36 -11.31
C VAL A 107 -32.86 -21.44 -12.35
N PRO A 108 -33.97 -22.17 -12.26
CA PRO A 108 -34.44 -23.01 -13.36
C PRO A 108 -35.11 -22.09 -14.39
N ASN A 109 -34.62 -22.14 -15.62
CA ASN A 109 -35.23 -21.47 -16.77
C ASN A 109 -36.33 -22.38 -17.34
N PRO A 110 -37.62 -21.98 -17.38
CA PRO A 110 -38.65 -22.71 -18.11
C PRO A 110 -38.91 -22.08 -19.49
N LEU A 111 -39.77 -22.75 -20.29
CA LEU A 111 -40.25 -22.45 -21.66
C LEU A 111 -39.43 -23.20 -22.74
N PHE A 112 -39.86 -24.32 -23.37
CA PHE A 112 -41.18 -24.81 -23.79
C PHE A 112 -42.06 -23.77 -24.48
N PHE A 113 -41.90 -23.66 -25.80
CA PHE A 113 -42.97 -23.71 -26.80
C PHE A 113 -42.40 -24.26 -28.11
#